data_AF-A0A0N9ZGV6-F1
#
_entry.id   AF-A0A0N9ZGV6-F1
#
_cell.length_a   1.000
_cell.length_b   1.000
_cell.length_c   1.000
_cell.angle_alpha   90.00
_cell.angle_beta   90.00
_cell.angle_gamma   90.00
#
_symmetry.space_group_name_H-M   'P 1'
#
loop_
_entity.id
_entity.type
_entity.pdbx_description
1 polymer ?
#
loop_
_entity_poly.entity_id
_entity_poly.type
_entity_poly.pdbx_seq_one_letter_code
_entity_poly.pdbx_strand_id
1 'polypeptide(L)'
;MSTISTLRKFATPLTVGTFLVTGVTGTLWYFHIVTDIGRWLHEIIGLAMMIAVGLHLVINWRAFLNYFKRPVALVVMIGFLAMTIGGYVMPEGEQSGGGRPGLAAVQLLGTKDLATLAPVFDMTGDDLAAKMVVAGYANAQATSTVIDLAGAQPNALLNALEVMAK
;
A
#
# COMPACT_ATOMS: atom_id res chain seq x y z
N MET A 1 21.34 38.35 -13.37
CA MET A 1 20.03 38.07 -12.74
C MET A 1 20.23 36.93 -11.75
N SER A 2 20.00 37.12 -10.45
CA SER A 2 20.27 36.07 -9.44
C SER A 2 19.38 34.85 -9.68
N THR A 3 19.97 33.65 -9.64
CA THR A 3 19.30 32.34 -9.85
C THR A 3 18.03 32.18 -8.99
N ILE A 4 18.03 32.77 -7.80
CA ILE A 4 16.88 32.76 -6.86
C ILE A 4 15.69 33.56 -7.40
N SER A 5 15.93 34.64 -8.16
CA SER A 5 14.88 35.46 -8.76
C SER A 5 14.13 34.68 -9.86
N THR A 6 14.86 33.92 -10.68
CA THR A 6 14.27 33.04 -11.71
C THR A 6 13.47 31.92 -11.06
N LEU A 7 14.01 31.27 -10.03
CA LEU A 7 13.35 30.15 -9.34
C LEU A 7 12.01 30.55 -8.71
N ARG A 8 11.93 31.76 -8.14
CA ARG A 8 10.70 32.31 -7.56
C ARG A 8 9.60 32.54 -8.60
N LYS A 9 9.95 32.86 -9.86
CA LYS A 9 8.99 33.06 -10.95
C LYS A 9 8.34 31.75 -11.39
N PHE A 10 9.04 30.63 -11.28
CA PHE A 10 8.56 29.32 -11.74
C PHE A 10 7.95 28.45 -10.63
N ALA A 11 8.29 28.69 -9.36
CA ALA A 11 7.81 27.86 -8.26
C ALA A 11 6.27 27.80 -8.15
N THR A 12 5.60 28.96 -8.20
CA THR A 12 4.13 29.01 -8.09
C THR A 12 3.43 28.44 -9.34
N PRO A 13 3.79 28.83 -10.59
CA PRO A 13 3.19 28.23 -11.77
C PRO A 13 3.39 26.72 -11.86
N LEU A 14 4.56 26.21 -11.47
CA LEU A 14 4.82 24.77 -11.44
C LEU A 14 3.94 24.06 -10.42
N THR A 15 3.78 24.65 -9.22
CA THR A 15 2.90 24.11 -8.19
C THR A 15 1.44 24.07 -8.66
N VAL A 16 0.95 25.15 -9.29
CA VAL A 16 -0.43 25.23 -9.81
C VAL A 16 -0.64 24.23 -10.95
N GLY A 17 0.27 24.18 -11.93
CA GLY A 17 0.14 23.29 -13.07
C GLY A 17 0.13 21.82 -12.67
N THR A 18 1.06 21.42 -11.78
CA THR A 18 1.10 20.05 -11.27
C THR A 18 -0.12 19.71 -10.41
N PHE A 19 -0.58 20.62 -9.54
CA PHE A 19 -1.80 20.46 -8.75
C PHE A 19 -3.05 20.26 -9.61
N LEU A 20 -3.21 20.99 -10.71
CA LEU A 20 -4.37 20.83 -11.58
C LEU A 20 -4.42 19.43 -12.19
N VAL A 21 -3.28 18.92 -12.67
CA VAL A 21 -3.22 17.57 -13.24
C VAL A 21 -3.51 16.51 -12.19
N THR A 22 -2.85 16.56 -11.03
CA THR A 22 -2.99 15.55 -9.97
C THR A 22 -4.34 15.63 -9.27
N GLY A 23 -4.87 16.84 -9.05
CA GLY A 23 -6.17 17.09 -8.44
C GLY A 23 -7.33 16.63 -9.32
N VAL A 24 -7.29 16.93 -10.63
CA VAL A 24 -8.32 16.44 -11.57
C VAL A 24 -8.26 14.92 -11.67
N THR A 25 -7.07 14.34 -11.88
CA THR A 25 -6.92 12.88 -11.96
C THR A 25 -7.34 12.18 -10.68
N GLY A 26 -6.98 12.70 -9.50
CA GLY A 26 -7.41 12.16 -8.21
C GLY A 26 -8.93 12.25 -8.00
N THR A 27 -9.57 13.33 -8.47
CA THR A 27 -11.03 13.47 -8.42
C THR A 27 -11.72 12.46 -9.34
N LEU A 28 -11.20 12.24 -10.55
CA LEU A 28 -11.74 11.24 -11.48
C LEU A 28 -11.63 9.82 -10.91
N TRP A 29 -10.56 9.53 -10.19
CA TRP A 29 -10.37 8.25 -9.50
C TRP A 29 -11.43 7.98 -8.44
N TYR A 30 -11.87 9.00 -7.70
CA TYR A 30 -12.98 8.86 -6.75
C TYR A 30 -14.27 8.36 -7.45
N PHE A 31 -14.54 8.83 -8.66
CA PHE A 31 -15.68 8.40 -9.48
C PHE A 31 -15.42 7.14 -10.30
N HIS A 32 -14.29 6.44 -10.09
CA HIS A 32 -13.88 5.26 -10.86
C HIS A 32 -13.71 5.51 -12.37
N ILE A 33 -13.53 6.77 -12.77
CA ILE A 33 -13.24 7.16 -14.16
C ILE A 33 -11.73 7.08 -14.36
N VAL A 34 -11.22 5.85 -14.51
CA VAL A 34 -9.77 5.57 -14.56
C VAL A 34 -9.36 5.16 -15.97
N THR A 35 -8.35 5.84 -16.52
CA THR A 35 -7.64 5.43 -17.74
C THR A 35 -6.19 5.14 -17.41
N ASP A 36 -5.51 4.30 -18.20
CA ASP A 36 -4.09 3.99 -17.97
C ASP A 36 -3.20 5.25 -18.04
N ILE A 37 -3.53 6.18 -18.95
CA ILE A 37 -2.84 7.47 -19.05
C ILE A 37 -3.13 8.33 -17.81
N GLY A 38 -4.37 8.35 -17.34
CA GLY A 38 -4.76 9.10 -16.13
C GLY A 38 -4.03 8.60 -14.89
N ARG A 39 -3.87 7.28 -14.74
CA ARG A 39 -3.05 6.66 -13.69
C ARG A 39 -1.60 7.12 -13.77
N TRP A 40 -0.99 6.96 -14.94
CA TRP A 40 0.41 7.30 -15.16
C TRP A 40 0.69 8.79 -14.90
N LEU A 41 -0.21 9.68 -15.35
CA LEU A 41 -0.13 11.11 -15.08
C LEU A 41 -0.26 11.41 -13.57
N HIS A 42 -1.20 10.78 -12.87
CA HIS A 42 -1.36 11.00 -11.43
C HIS A 42 -0.11 10.61 -10.64
N GLU A 43 0.48 9.46 -10.98
CA GLU A 43 1.66 8.94 -10.30
C GLU A 43 2.89 9.81 -10.58
N ILE A 44 3.22 10.03 -11.85
CA ILE A 44 4.46 10.75 -12.23
C ILE A 44 4.36 12.25 -11.95
N ILE A 45 3.24 12.88 -12.32
CA ILE A 45 3.03 14.31 -12.03
C ILE A 45 2.77 14.53 -10.54
N GLY A 46 2.23 13.54 -9.82
CA GLY A 46 2.15 13.54 -8.35
C GLY A 46 3.53 13.65 -7.70
N LEU A 47 4.49 12.85 -8.16
CA LEU A 47 5.87 12.95 -7.69
C LEU A 47 6.49 14.30 -8.05
N ALA A 48 6.25 14.80 -9.27
CA ALA A 48 6.72 16.14 -9.67
C ALA A 48 6.09 17.25 -8.82
N MET A 49 4.82 17.12 -8.44
CA MET A 49 4.11 18.05 -7.55
C MET A 49 4.77 18.13 -6.19
N MET A 50 5.20 17.00 -5.61
CA MET A 50 5.92 17.00 -4.32
C MET A 50 7.20 17.83 -4.36
N ILE A 51 7.96 17.73 -5.47
CA ILE A 51 9.16 18.54 -5.69
C ILE A 51 8.79 20.02 -5.84
N ALA A 52 7.77 20.33 -6.64
CA ALA A 52 7.31 21.70 -6.89
C ALA A 52 6.82 22.38 -5.59
N VAL A 53 6.03 21.68 -4.78
CA VAL A 53 5.55 22.14 -3.47
C VAL A 53 6.72 22.34 -2.51
N GLY A 54 7.65 21.38 -2.43
CA GLY A 54 8.86 21.53 -1.61
C GLY A 54 9.67 22.77 -1.99
N LEU A 55 9.87 23.00 -3.29
CA LEU A 55 10.52 24.20 -3.81
C LEU A 55 9.76 25.48 -3.43
N HIS A 56 8.44 25.47 -3.57
CA HIS A 56 7.58 26.59 -3.17
C HIS A 56 7.71 26.91 -1.68
N LEU A 57 7.77 25.90 -0.81
CA LEU A 57 7.95 26.06 0.63
C LEU A 57 9.33 26.65 0.96
N VAL A 58 10.41 26.13 0.36
CA VAL A 58 11.78 26.62 0.62
C VAL A 58 11.94 28.09 0.22
N ILE A 59 11.40 28.49 -0.94
CA ILE A 59 11.49 29.88 -1.42
C ILE A 59 10.64 30.82 -0.56
N ASN A 60 9.52 30.32 -0.02
CA ASN A 60 8.58 31.07 0.80
C ASN A 60 8.68 30.72 2.30
N TRP A 61 9.85 30.25 2.76
CA TRP A 61 10.05 29.67 4.09
C TRP A 61 9.60 30.57 5.24
N ARG A 62 9.90 31.88 5.17
CA ARG A 62 9.47 32.85 6.18
C ARG A 62 7.95 32.97 6.28
N ALA A 63 7.25 32.98 5.14
CA ALA A 63 5.80 33.04 5.10
C ALA A 63 5.18 31.74 5.63
N PHE A 64 5.78 30.60 5.28
CA PHE A 64 5.39 29.29 5.80
C PHE A 64 5.49 29.21 7.34
N LEU A 65 6.62 29.63 7.92
CA LEU A 65 6.81 29.62 9.38
C LEU A 65 5.81 30.52 10.13
N ASN A 66 5.32 31.59 9.50
CA ASN A 66 4.32 32.46 10.11
C ASN A 66 2.95 31.78 10.27
N TYR A 67 2.63 30.73 9.51
CA TYR A 67 1.38 29.96 9.70
C TYR A 67 1.36 29.22 11.02
N PHE A 68 2.51 28.76 11.53
CA PHE A 68 2.59 28.09 12.84
C PHE A 68 2.32 29.04 14.01
N LYS A 69 2.31 30.35 13.79
CA LYS A 69 1.92 31.34 14.81
C LYS A 69 0.41 31.55 14.88
N ARG A 70 -0.36 31.01 13.92
CA ARG A 70 -1.82 31.18 13.86
C ARG A 70 -2.50 29.92 14.40
N PRO A 71 -3.27 29.99 15.50
CA PRO A 71 -3.84 28.81 16.15
C PRO A 71 -4.79 28.04 15.21
N VAL A 72 -5.59 28.74 14.40
CA VAL A 72 -6.48 28.11 13.41
C VAL A 72 -5.70 27.30 12.38
N ALA A 73 -4.60 27.84 11.86
CA ALA A 73 -3.78 27.15 10.87
C ALA A 73 -3.12 25.89 11.47
N LEU A 74 -2.64 25.97 12.72
CA LEU A 74 -2.11 24.81 13.43
C LEU A 74 -3.15 23.70 13.59
N VAL A 75 -4.37 24.04 14.04
CA VAL A 75 -5.45 23.06 14.22
C VAL A 75 -5.76 22.35 12.91
N VAL A 76 -5.87 23.10 11.80
CA VAL A 76 -6.13 22.52 10.47
C VAL A 76 -4.99 21.60 10.03
N MET A 77 -3.73 22.04 10.13
CA MET A 77 -2.58 21.24 9.72
C MET A 77 -2.43 19.96 10.55
N ILE A 78 -2.56 20.07 11.88
CA ILE A 78 -2.49 18.91 12.78
C ILE A 78 -3.68 17.98 12.53
N GLY A 79 -4.88 18.52 12.29
CA GLY A 79 -6.07 17.74 11.98
C GLY A 79 -5.87 16.87 10.74
N PHE A 80 -5.44 17.46 9.62
CA PHE A 80 -5.19 16.70 8.40
C PHE A 80 -4.02 15.71 8.55
N LEU A 81 -2.96 16.08 9.26
CA LEU A 81 -1.85 15.16 9.54
C LEU A 81 -2.32 13.96 10.38
N ALA A 82 -3.12 14.21 11.42
CA ALA A 82 -3.71 13.18 12.26
C ALA A 82 -4.69 12.29 11.48
N MET A 83 -5.48 12.84 10.57
CA MET A 83 -6.35 12.06 9.67
C MET A 83 -5.52 11.14 8.77
N THR A 84 -4.45 11.66 8.16
CA THR A 84 -3.56 10.85 7.31
C THR A 84 -2.93 9.73 8.13
N ILE A 85 -2.29 10.04 9.26
CA ILE A 85 -1.66 9.02 10.12
C ILE A 85 -2.71 8.01 10.61
N GLY A 86 -3.86 8.50 11.09
CA GLY A 86 -4.97 7.69 11.58
C GLY A 86 -5.45 6.66 10.55
N GLY A 87 -5.52 7.05 9.28
CA GLY A 87 -5.87 6.12 8.19
C GLY A 87 -4.87 4.98 7.97
N TYR A 88 -3.61 5.11 8.40
CA TYR A 88 -2.59 4.06 8.28
C TYR A 88 -2.34 3.29 9.58
N VAL A 89 -2.63 3.87 10.75
CA VAL A 89 -2.31 3.27 12.06
C VAL A 89 -3.53 2.73 12.80
N MET A 90 -4.76 3.08 12.38
CA MET A 90 -5.94 2.46 12.96
C MET A 90 -5.94 0.96 12.60
N PRO A 91 -5.96 0.06 13.60
CA PRO A 91 -6.20 -1.34 13.32
C PRO A 91 -7.52 -1.46 12.57
N GLU A 92 -7.55 -2.29 11.54
CA GLU A 92 -8.76 -2.67 10.83
C GLU A 92 -9.70 -3.35 11.83
N GLY A 93 -10.45 -2.57 12.63
CA GLY A 93 -11.59 -3.09 13.38
C GLY A 93 -12.55 -3.67 12.35
N GLU A 94 -13.16 -4.81 12.65
CA GLU A 94 -14.04 -5.65 11.80
C GLU A 94 -15.03 -4.84 10.94
N GLN A 95 -14.52 -4.19 9.91
CA GLN A 95 -15.27 -3.44 8.93
C GLN A 95 -15.32 -4.36 7.71
N SER A 96 -16.43 -5.07 7.65
CA SER A 96 -16.86 -5.85 6.49
C SER A 96 -16.89 -4.95 5.26
N GLY A 97 -15.80 -4.89 4.51
CA GLY A 97 -15.73 -4.10 3.27
C GLY A 97 -14.33 -3.63 2.93
N GLY A 98 -13.40 -4.53 2.62
CA GLY A 98 -12.09 -4.14 2.08
C GLY A 98 -10.94 -5.13 2.30
N GLY A 99 -11.10 -6.14 3.16
CA GLY A 99 -10.11 -7.21 3.27
C GLY A 99 -9.96 -7.92 1.92
N ARG A 100 -8.74 -8.06 1.40
CA ARG A 100 -8.47 -8.79 0.15
C ARG A 100 -9.08 -10.19 0.32
N PRO A 101 -10.20 -10.53 -0.35
CA PRO A 101 -10.90 -11.79 -0.09
C PRO A 101 -9.99 -13.00 -0.33
N GLY A 102 -9.05 -12.88 -1.28
CA GLY A 102 -7.99 -13.86 -1.49
C GLY A 102 -7.04 -14.03 -0.30
N LEU A 103 -6.70 -12.97 0.44
CA LEU A 103 -5.83 -13.10 1.61
C LEU A 103 -6.55 -13.78 2.78
N ALA A 104 -7.82 -13.45 3.00
CA ALA A 104 -8.64 -14.13 3.99
C ALA A 104 -8.80 -15.63 3.66
N ALA A 105 -9.00 -15.96 2.38
CA ALA A 105 -9.04 -17.33 1.90
C ALA A 105 -7.69 -18.05 2.13
N VAL A 106 -6.56 -17.41 1.83
CA VAL A 106 -5.21 -17.97 2.06
C VAL A 106 -4.95 -18.22 3.55
N GLN A 107 -5.35 -17.31 4.43
CA GLN A 107 -5.22 -17.51 5.88
C GLN A 107 -6.09 -18.67 6.37
N LEU A 108 -7.35 -18.75 5.89
CA LEU A 108 -8.25 -19.84 6.24
C LEU A 108 -7.71 -21.20 5.76
N LEU A 109 -7.25 -21.28 4.51
CA LEU A 109 -6.61 -22.49 3.97
C LEU A 109 -5.33 -22.83 4.73
N GLY A 110 -4.59 -21.81 5.19
CA GLY A 110 -3.38 -21.98 5.97
C GLY A 110 -3.59 -22.71 7.31
N THR A 111 -4.78 -22.59 7.90
CA THR A 111 -5.17 -23.29 9.15
C THR A 111 -5.57 -24.74 8.95
N LYS A 112 -5.69 -25.21 7.70
CA LYS A 112 -6.06 -26.59 7.38
C LYS A 112 -4.82 -27.47 7.31
N ASP A 113 -5.00 -28.74 7.65
CA ASP A 113 -3.95 -29.74 7.54
C ASP A 113 -3.70 -30.15 6.08
N LEU A 114 -2.52 -30.72 5.82
CA LEU A 114 -2.15 -31.16 4.48
C LEU A 114 -3.06 -32.27 3.95
N ALA A 115 -3.61 -33.13 4.83
CA ALA A 115 -4.60 -34.15 4.44
C ALA A 115 -5.89 -33.56 3.86
N THR A 116 -6.38 -32.45 4.43
CA THR A 116 -7.57 -31.74 3.93
C THR A 116 -7.28 -30.98 2.64
N LEU A 117 -6.04 -30.50 2.46
CA LEU A 117 -5.64 -29.73 1.27
C LEU A 117 -5.22 -30.60 0.09
N ALA A 118 -4.68 -31.81 0.33
CA ALA A 118 -4.13 -32.67 -0.70
C ALA A 118 -5.08 -33.02 -1.86
N PRO A 119 -6.39 -33.29 -1.63
CA PRO A 119 -7.32 -33.55 -2.72
C PRO A 119 -7.50 -32.36 -3.69
N VAL A 120 -7.22 -31.13 -3.25
CA VAL A 120 -7.28 -29.94 -4.12
C VAL A 120 -6.18 -29.97 -5.19
N PHE A 121 -5.08 -30.67 -4.91
CA PHE A 121 -3.92 -30.80 -5.78
C PHE A 121 -3.82 -32.19 -6.43
N ASP A 122 -4.87 -33.00 -6.36
CA ASP A 122 -4.88 -34.40 -6.83
C ASP A 122 -3.80 -35.28 -6.17
N MET A 123 -3.44 -34.99 -4.92
CA MET A 123 -2.43 -35.73 -4.14
C MET A 123 -3.05 -36.38 -2.89
N THR A 124 -2.35 -37.37 -2.32
CA THR A 124 -2.65 -37.83 -0.95
C THR A 124 -1.98 -36.93 0.09
N GLY A 125 -2.46 -36.97 1.34
CA GLY A 125 -1.86 -36.19 2.43
C GLY A 125 -0.37 -36.48 2.64
N ASP A 126 0.04 -37.73 2.45
CA ASP A 126 1.43 -38.16 2.59
C ASP A 126 2.29 -37.68 1.41
N ASP A 127 1.75 -37.73 0.18
CA ASP A 127 2.45 -37.23 -1.02
C ASP A 127 2.66 -35.72 -0.94
N LEU A 128 1.65 -34.98 -0.46
CA LEU A 128 1.74 -33.53 -0.27
C LEU A 128 2.73 -33.18 0.85
N ALA A 129 2.74 -33.94 1.94
CA ALA A 129 3.71 -33.77 3.02
C ALA A 129 5.14 -34.02 2.53
N ALA A 130 5.38 -35.09 1.76
CA ALA A 130 6.69 -35.37 1.17
C ALA A 130 7.16 -34.23 0.25
N LYS A 131 6.25 -33.67 -0.56
CA LYS A 131 6.53 -32.51 -1.42
C LYS A 131 6.93 -31.27 -0.63
N MET A 132 6.24 -31.01 0.49
CA MET A 132 6.59 -29.90 1.40
C MET A 132 7.98 -30.10 2.03
N VAL A 133 8.35 -31.33 2.39
CA VAL A 133 9.71 -31.63 2.90
C VAL A 133 10.78 -31.35 1.85
N VAL A 134 10.56 -31.74 0.58
CA VAL A 134 11.49 -31.47 -0.53
C VAL A 134 11.68 -29.96 -0.74
N ALA A 135 10.64 -29.16 -0.51
CA ALA A 135 10.69 -27.71 -0.61
C ALA A 135 11.33 -27.00 0.59
N GLY A 136 11.77 -27.74 1.62
CA GLY A 136 12.47 -27.20 2.79
C GLY A 136 11.62 -27.02 4.05
N TYR A 137 10.34 -27.45 4.04
CA TYR A 137 9.48 -27.47 5.22
C TYR A 137 9.70 -28.77 6.02
N ALA A 138 10.72 -28.75 6.89
CA ALA A 138 11.11 -29.92 7.68
C ALA A 138 9.97 -30.43 8.59
N ASN A 139 9.85 -31.75 8.71
CA ASN A 139 8.84 -32.44 9.53
C ASN A 139 7.37 -32.25 9.07
N ALA A 140 7.12 -31.91 7.81
CA ALA A 140 5.76 -31.90 7.28
C ALA A 140 5.15 -33.31 7.34
N GLN A 141 3.95 -33.41 7.92
CA GLN A 141 3.13 -34.62 7.99
C GLN A 141 1.73 -34.31 7.49
N ALA A 142 0.95 -35.34 7.15
CA ALA A 142 -0.43 -35.16 6.68
C ALA A 142 -1.31 -34.38 7.67
N THR A 143 -1.02 -34.44 8.98
CA THR A 143 -1.71 -33.71 10.05
C THR A 143 -1.15 -32.32 10.33
N SER A 144 -0.03 -31.94 9.72
CA SER A 144 0.57 -30.60 9.90
C SER A 144 -0.26 -29.55 9.18
N THR A 145 -0.45 -28.38 9.78
CA THR A 145 -1.07 -27.25 9.08
C THR A 145 -0.04 -26.43 8.33
N VAL A 146 -0.46 -25.70 7.31
CA VAL A 146 0.44 -24.84 6.52
C VAL A 146 1.00 -23.70 7.37
N ILE A 147 0.20 -23.17 8.31
CA ILE A 147 0.65 -22.13 9.26
C ILE A 147 1.73 -22.67 10.20
N ASP A 148 1.64 -23.92 10.66
CA ASP A 148 2.67 -24.51 11.53
C ASP A 148 3.99 -24.71 10.79
N LEU A 149 3.93 -24.99 9.49
CA LEU A 149 5.11 -25.25 8.65
C LEU A 149 5.76 -23.97 8.11
N ALA A 150 4.95 -23.01 7.64
CA ALA A 150 5.44 -21.80 6.96
C ALA A 150 5.36 -20.53 7.81
N GLY A 151 4.59 -20.55 8.89
CA GLY A 151 4.27 -19.38 9.72
C GLY A 151 3.06 -18.59 9.22
N ALA A 152 2.47 -17.78 10.09
CA ALA A 152 1.23 -17.03 9.82
C ALA A 152 1.40 -15.80 8.90
N GLN A 153 2.59 -15.56 8.35
CA GLN A 153 2.82 -14.40 7.50
C GLN A 153 2.18 -14.60 6.11
N PRO A 154 1.43 -13.62 5.58
CA PRO A 154 0.79 -13.67 4.26
C PRO A 154 1.68 -14.22 3.14
N ASN A 155 2.91 -13.72 3.03
CA ASN A 155 3.84 -14.12 1.97
C ASN A 155 4.34 -15.56 2.17
N ALA A 156 4.54 -15.98 3.41
CA ALA A 156 4.99 -17.34 3.71
C ALA A 156 3.90 -18.37 3.39
N LEU A 157 2.64 -18.07 3.69
CA LEU A 157 1.49 -18.90 3.32
C LEU A 157 1.29 -18.99 1.81
N LEU A 158 1.44 -17.87 1.09
CA LEU A 158 1.37 -17.86 -0.38
C LEU A 158 2.48 -18.71 -1.00
N ASN A 159 3.72 -18.57 -0.53
CA ASN A 159 4.84 -19.38 -1.03
C ASN A 159 4.62 -20.87 -0.76
N ALA A 160 4.07 -21.22 0.41
CA ALA A 160 3.74 -22.61 0.74
C ALA A 160 2.64 -23.17 -0.18
N LEU A 161 1.57 -22.41 -0.43
CA LEU A 161 0.50 -22.79 -1.37
C LEU A 161 1.00 -22.90 -2.81
N GLU A 162 1.93 -22.04 -3.22
CA GLU A 162 2.58 -22.12 -4.53
C GLU A 162 3.40 -23.41 -4.69
N VAL A 163 4.14 -23.81 -3.64
CA VAL A 163 4.86 -25.09 -3.62
C VAL A 163 3.90 -26.28 -3.75
N MET A 164 2.75 -26.22 -3.08
CA MET A 164 1.73 -27.27 -3.20
C MET A 164 1.16 -27.36 -4.63
N ALA A 165 0.98 -26.22 -5.30
CA ALA A 165 0.40 -26.12 -6.64
C ALA A 165 1.31 -26.52 -7.80
N LYS A 166 2.64 -26.57 -7.61
CA LYS A 166 3.64 -26.87 -8.66
C LYS A 166 3.95 -28.35 -8.76
#